data_AF-A0A3B9XN42-F1
#
_entry.id   AF-A0A3B9XN42-F1
#
_cell.length_a   1.000
_cell.length_b   1.000
_cell.length_c   1.000
_cell.angle_alpha   90.00
_cell.angle_beta   90.00
_cell.angle_gamma   90.00
#
_symmetry.space_group_name_H-M   'P 1'
#
loop_
_entity.id
_entity.type
_entity.pdbx_description
1 polymer ?
#
loop_
_entity_poly.entity_id
_entity_poly.type
_entity_poly.pdbx_seq_one_letter_code
_entity_poly.pdbx_strand_id
1 'polypeptide(L)'
;YRLRDWGVSRQRYWGTPIPMINLADGSAVPAPPEQLPVKLPEEVVMDGVQSPIKSDPEWRKTTYNGEAAERETDTFDTFMESSWYYARYCSPNDDTQMLDPEKANYWLPVNQYIGGIEHAILHLL
;
A
#
# COMPACT_ATOMS: atom_id res chain seq x y z
N TYR A 1 3.29 -23.83 13.54
CA TYR A 1 2.12 -23.48 12.70
C TYR A 1 2.42 -23.81 11.26
N ARG A 2 1.41 -24.15 10.44
CA ARG A 2 1.57 -24.31 8.97
C ARG A 2 1.48 -22.96 8.24
N LEU A 3 0.71 -22.03 8.79
CA LEU A 3 0.63 -20.64 8.32
C LEU A 3 2.03 -20.02 8.28
N ARG A 4 2.29 -19.21 7.27
CA ARG A 4 3.52 -18.44 7.06
C ARG A 4 3.17 -16.95 7.07
N ASP A 5 4.19 -16.12 7.21
CA ASP A 5 4.04 -14.68 7.09
C ASP A 5 3.54 -14.29 5.70
N TRP A 6 2.76 -13.20 5.63
CA TRP A 6 2.23 -12.68 4.38
C TRP A 6 3.27 -11.80 3.69
N GLY A 7 3.78 -12.27 2.55
CA GLY A 7 4.62 -11.47 1.67
C GLY A 7 3.79 -10.46 0.89
N VAL A 8 3.84 -9.19 1.29
CA VAL A 8 3.04 -8.10 0.70
C VAL A 8 3.71 -7.38 -0.47
N SER A 9 5.01 -7.61 -0.72
CA SER A 9 5.76 -6.91 -1.78
C SER A 9 5.50 -7.49 -3.16
N ARG A 10 5.30 -6.64 -4.18
CA ARG A 10 5.12 -7.04 -5.58
C ARG A 10 6.00 -6.20 -6.50
N GLN A 11 6.75 -6.87 -7.38
CA GLN A 11 7.51 -6.23 -8.47
C GLN A 11 6.58 -5.92 -9.66
N ARG A 12 5.54 -5.11 -9.39
CA ARG A 12 4.51 -4.68 -10.34
C ARG A 12 4.31 -3.19 -10.16
N TYR A 13 3.88 -2.52 -11.22
CA TYR A 13 3.65 -1.08 -11.19
C TYR A 13 2.27 -0.72 -10.62
N TRP A 14 1.23 -1.46 -11.03
CA TRP A 14 -0.14 -1.08 -10.71
C TRP A 14 -0.55 -1.56 -9.33
N GLY A 15 -0.23 -0.76 -8.32
CA GLY A 15 -0.57 -0.98 -6.92
C GLY A 15 -0.11 0.19 -6.06
N THR A 16 -0.47 0.18 -4.78
CA THR A 16 -0.06 1.21 -3.83
C THR A 16 1.47 1.13 -3.59
N PRO A 17 2.25 2.20 -3.84
CA PRO A 17 3.67 2.21 -3.54
C PRO A 17 3.93 1.93 -2.05
N ILE A 18 4.88 1.05 -1.76
CA ILE A 18 5.25 0.74 -0.37
C ILE A 18 5.96 1.98 0.23
N PRO A 19 5.49 2.53 1.36
CA PRO A 19 6.02 3.77 1.93
C PRO A 19 7.32 3.53 2.71
N MET A 20 8.33 2.98 2.05
CA MET A 20 9.68 2.77 2.58
C MET A 20 10.70 3.56 1.75
N ILE A 21 11.78 3.97 2.40
CA ILE A 21 12.91 4.70 1.82
C ILE A 21 14.17 3.88 2.08
N ASN A 22 14.91 3.60 1.01
CA ASN A 22 16.21 2.93 1.02
C ASN A 22 17.33 3.97 1.15
N LEU A 23 18.19 3.78 2.15
CA LEU A 23 19.33 4.66 2.46
C LEU A 23 20.61 4.17 1.77
N ALA A 24 21.60 5.07 1.64
CA ALA A 24 22.88 4.78 0.99
C ALA A 24 23.72 3.70 1.71
N ASP A 25 23.48 3.49 3.01
CA ASP A 25 24.13 2.46 3.80
C ASP A 25 23.52 1.05 3.62
N GLY A 26 22.47 0.93 2.80
CA GLY A 26 21.75 -0.31 2.52
C GLY A 26 20.63 -0.63 3.51
N SER A 27 20.37 0.22 4.50
CA SER A 27 19.21 0.10 5.39
C SER A 27 17.94 0.71 4.77
N ALA A 28 16.79 0.42 5.37
CA ALA A 28 15.50 0.97 4.96
C ALA A 28 14.76 1.57 6.16
N VAL A 29 14.08 2.68 5.93
CA VAL A 29 13.29 3.41 6.93
C VAL A 29 11.88 3.70 6.39
N PRO A 30 10.84 3.79 7.24
CA PRO A 30 9.53 4.20 6.78
C PRO A 30 9.56 5.64 6.25
N ALA A 31 8.77 5.91 5.22
CA ALA A 31 8.55 7.26 4.75
C ALA A 31 7.92 8.11 5.88
N PRO A 32 8.43 9.32 6.16
CA PRO A 32 7.83 10.20 7.16
C PRO A 32 6.37 10.55 6.82
N PRO A 33 5.49 10.79 7.81
CA PRO A 33 4.08 11.12 7.57
C PRO A 33 3.86 12.28 6.61
N GLU A 34 4.74 13.29 6.64
CA GLU A 34 4.71 14.45 5.74
C GLU A 34 5.04 14.13 4.27
N GLN A 35 5.64 12.96 4.00
CA GLN A 35 5.87 12.45 2.64
C GLN A 35 4.72 11.54 2.15
N LEU A 36 3.68 11.31 2.97
CA LEU A 36 2.52 10.53 2.59
C LEU A 36 1.45 11.40 1.91
N PRO A 37 0.71 10.86 0.92
CA PRO A 37 0.92 9.55 0.30
C PRO A 37 2.11 9.55 -0.67
N VAL A 38 2.82 8.42 -0.76
CA VAL A 38 3.73 8.17 -1.88
C VAL A 38 2.87 7.90 -3.13
N LYS A 39 2.68 8.93 -3.96
CA LYS A 39 1.79 8.87 -5.12
C LYS A 39 2.41 8.02 -6.23
N LEU A 40 1.63 7.06 -6.71
CA LEU A 40 1.94 6.35 -7.95
C LEU A 40 1.73 7.34 -9.12
N PRO A 41 2.70 7.51 -10.04
CA PRO A 41 2.53 8.38 -11.19
C PRO A 41 1.63 7.69 -12.20
N GLU A 42 0.50 8.27 -12.59
CA GLU A 42 -0.48 7.62 -13.49
C GLU A 42 -0.14 7.78 -14.98
N GLU A 43 0.56 8.86 -15.34
CA GLU A 43 1.01 9.14 -16.71
C GLU A 43 2.35 8.45 -16.99
N VAL A 44 2.30 7.19 -17.42
CA VAL A 44 3.49 6.37 -17.68
C VAL A 44 3.41 5.64 -19.02
N VAL A 45 4.58 5.29 -19.56
CA VAL A 45 4.69 4.40 -20.73
C VAL A 45 5.08 3.01 -20.26
N MET A 46 4.28 2.01 -20.62
CA MET A 46 4.55 0.61 -20.31
C MET A 46 5.36 -0.03 -21.43
N ASP A 47 6.57 -0.50 -21.12
CA ASP A 47 7.39 -1.29 -22.04
C ASP A 47 7.08 -2.81 -21.97
N GLY A 48 6.31 -3.22 -20.95
CA GLY A 48 5.91 -4.62 -20.70
C GLY A 48 6.97 -5.48 -20.00
N VAL A 49 8.15 -4.93 -19.70
CA VAL A 49 9.28 -5.66 -19.11
C VAL A 49 9.54 -5.21 -17.67
N GLN A 50 9.63 -3.89 -17.44
CA GLN A 50 9.93 -3.32 -16.13
C GLN A 50 8.78 -2.42 -15.64
N SER A 51 8.66 -2.33 -14.32
CA SER A 51 7.77 -1.35 -13.69
C SER A 51 8.26 0.06 -14.03
N PRO A 52 7.41 0.97 -14.56
CA PRO A 52 7.82 2.34 -14.89
C PRO A 52 8.49 3.08 -13.73
N ILE A 53 7.99 2.90 -12.50
CA ILE A 53 8.57 3.52 -11.29
C ILE A 53 9.93 2.94 -10.89
N LYS A 54 10.26 1.74 -11.37
CA LYS A 54 11.58 1.14 -11.19
C LYS A 54 12.57 1.70 -12.21
N SER A 55 12.13 1.88 -13.46
CA SER A 55 12.96 2.42 -14.54
C SER A 55 13.14 3.93 -14.49
N ASP A 56 12.27 4.66 -13.79
CA ASP A 56 12.34 6.12 -13.63
C ASP A 56 13.22 6.51 -12.43
N PRO A 57 14.47 6.98 -12.64
CA PRO A 57 15.33 7.40 -11.55
C PRO A 57 14.85 8.67 -10.85
N GLU A 58 14.10 9.55 -11.53
CA GLU A 58 13.60 10.79 -10.94
C GLU A 58 12.44 10.50 -9.99
N TRP A 59 11.54 9.58 -10.36
CA TRP A 59 10.49 9.14 -9.43
C TRP A 59 11.07 8.44 -8.19
N ARG A 60 12.17 7.68 -8.32
CA ARG A 60 12.77 7.00 -7.15
C ARG A 60 13.50 7.95 -6.22
N LYS A 61 14.07 9.04 -6.73
CA LYS A 61 14.90 9.95 -5.95
C LYS A 61 14.13 10.67 -4.85
N THR A 62 14.56 10.53 -3.61
CA THR A 62 14.04 11.27 -2.46
C THR A 62 15.17 11.71 -1.53
N THR A 63 14.80 12.34 -0.41
CA THR A 63 15.74 12.64 0.67
C THR A 63 15.19 12.14 2.01
N TYR A 64 16.11 11.78 2.90
CA TYR A 64 15.82 11.43 4.29
C TYR A 64 16.84 12.16 5.19
N ASN A 65 16.35 12.99 6.11
CA ASN A 65 17.20 13.84 6.98
C ASN A 65 18.24 14.70 6.22
N GLY A 66 17.92 15.13 5.00
CA GLY A 66 18.79 15.96 4.16
C GLY A 66 19.79 15.17 3.32
N GLU A 67 19.87 13.85 3.49
CA GLU A 67 20.72 12.96 2.69
C GLU A 67 19.95 12.38 1.50
N ALA A 68 20.67 12.04 0.43
CA ALA A 68 20.09 11.41 -0.75
C ALA A 68 19.66 9.97 -0.42
N ALA A 69 18.45 9.61 -0.86
CA ALA A 69 17.87 8.29 -0.65
C ALA A 69 16.96 7.89 -1.83
N GLU A 70 16.52 6.64 -1.89
CA GLU A 70 15.60 6.15 -2.92
C GLU A 70 14.31 5.62 -2.31
N ARG A 71 13.17 5.88 -2.95
CA ARG A 71 11.87 5.27 -2.61
C ARG A 71 11.91 3.78 -2.95
N GLU A 72 11.21 2.95 -2.16
CA GLU A 72 10.88 1.58 -2.56
C GLU A 72 10.06 1.60 -3.86
N THR A 73 10.34 0.65 -4.73
CA THR A 73 9.74 0.53 -6.08
C THR A 73 8.75 -0.60 -6.21
N ASP A 74 8.73 -1.50 -5.22
CA ASP A 74 7.67 -2.48 -5.10
C ASP A 74 6.36 -1.83 -4.63
N THR A 75 5.25 -2.43 -5.06
CA THR A 75 3.90 -2.05 -4.61
C THR A 75 3.33 -3.11 -3.68
N PHE A 76 2.31 -2.74 -2.91
CA PHE A 76 1.57 -3.70 -2.11
C PHE A 76 0.82 -4.73 -2.97
N ASP A 77 0.70 -5.93 -2.41
CA ASP A 77 -0.23 -6.97 -2.81
C ASP A 77 -1.66 -6.45 -2.72
N THR A 78 -2.49 -6.71 -3.74
CA THR A 78 -3.84 -6.12 -3.83
C THR A 78 -4.80 -6.62 -2.75
N PHE A 79 -4.44 -7.69 -2.04
CA PHE A 79 -5.17 -8.10 -0.84
C PHE A 79 -5.12 -7.00 0.24
N MET A 80 -4.04 -6.19 0.30
CA MET A 80 -3.89 -5.08 1.23
C MET A 80 -5.07 -4.12 1.19
N GLU A 81 -5.51 -3.67 0.02
CA GLU A 81 -6.66 -2.79 -0.10
C GLU A 81 -7.98 -3.49 0.28
N SER A 82 -8.11 -4.77 -0.08
CA SER A 82 -9.31 -5.56 0.22
C SER A 82 -9.45 -5.96 1.70
N SER A 83 -8.40 -5.84 2.51
CA SER A 83 -8.41 -6.27 3.91
C SER A 83 -9.07 -5.28 4.88
N TRP A 84 -9.41 -4.06 4.43
CA TRP A 84 -9.97 -3.03 5.32
C TRP A 84 -11.06 -2.15 4.70
N TYR A 85 -11.34 -2.30 3.40
CA TYR A 85 -12.32 -1.47 2.68
C TYR A 85 -13.71 -1.45 3.33
N TYR A 86 -14.14 -2.58 3.93
CA TYR A 86 -15.43 -2.70 4.61
C TYR A 86 -15.57 -1.71 5.78
N ALA A 87 -14.48 -1.41 6.48
CA ALA A 87 -14.45 -0.42 7.54
C ALA A 87 -14.38 1.00 6.97
N ARG A 88 -13.64 1.21 5.87
CA ARG A 88 -13.54 2.53 5.23
C ARG A 88 -14.87 3.04 4.69
N TYR A 89 -15.78 2.14 4.28
CA TYR A 89 -17.14 2.53 3.91
C TYR A 89 -17.92 3.25 5.01
N CYS A 90 -17.54 3.07 6.29
CA CYS A 90 -18.16 3.80 7.40
C CYS A 90 -17.80 5.30 7.40
N SER A 91 -16.66 5.68 6.83
CA SER A 91 -16.15 7.07 6.79
C SER A 91 -15.30 7.34 5.52
N PRO A 92 -15.88 7.27 4.31
CA PRO A 92 -15.10 7.23 3.06
C PRO A 92 -14.36 8.55 2.75
N ASN A 93 -14.92 9.67 3.21
CA ASN A 93 -14.46 11.02 2.87
C ASN A 93 -13.59 11.67 3.96
N ASP A 94 -13.12 10.91 4.95
CA ASP A 94 -12.25 11.43 6.02
C ASP A 94 -10.78 11.41 5.58
N ASP A 95 -10.21 12.58 5.27
CA ASP A 95 -8.82 12.72 4.82
C ASP A 95 -7.82 12.89 5.97
N THR A 96 -8.28 12.88 7.22
CA THR A 96 -7.43 13.10 8.40
C THR A 96 -7.00 11.81 9.10
N GLN A 97 -7.75 10.72 8.91
CA GLN A 97 -7.53 9.43 9.57
C GLN A 97 -8.02 8.27 8.69
N MET A 98 -7.54 7.06 9.00
CA MET A 98 -7.96 5.85 8.30
C MET A 98 -9.44 5.53 8.54
N LEU A 99 -9.91 5.63 9.79
CA LEU A 99 -11.29 5.36 10.21
C LEU A 99 -11.71 6.38 11.26
N ASP A 100 -12.92 6.93 11.11
CA ASP A 100 -13.60 7.63 12.20
C ASP A 100 -14.13 6.59 13.21
N PRO A 101 -13.61 6.55 14.45
CA PRO A 101 -13.99 5.51 15.40
C PRO A 101 -15.49 5.53 15.77
N GLU A 102 -16.14 6.69 15.80
CA GLU A 102 -17.56 6.79 16.13
C GLU A 102 -18.40 6.15 15.01
N LYS A 103 -18.11 6.50 13.76
CA LYS A 103 -18.82 5.96 12.59
C LYS A 103 -18.54 4.48 12.38
N ALA A 104 -17.28 4.06 12.53
CA ALA A 104 -16.90 2.66 12.39
C ALA A 104 -17.60 1.79 13.44
N ASN A 105 -17.62 2.21 14.71
CA ASN A 105 -18.29 1.47 15.79
C ASN A 105 -19.82 1.48 15.68
N TYR A 106 -20.41 2.49 15.03
CA TYR A 106 -21.85 2.51 14.75
C TYR A 106 -22.25 1.45 13.70
N TRP A 107 -21.44 1.30 12.64
CA TRP A 107 -21.77 0.43 11.50
C TRP A 107 -21.23 -1.00 11.60
N LEU A 108 -20.11 -1.21 12.30
CA LEU A 108 -19.45 -2.51 12.42
C LEU A 108 -19.93 -3.28 13.67
N PRO A 109 -19.90 -4.62 13.64
CA PRO A 109 -19.43 -5.48 12.56
C PRO A 109 -20.44 -5.58 11.40
N VAL A 110 -19.95 -5.97 10.21
CA VAL A 110 -20.80 -6.30 9.05
C VAL A 110 -21.80 -7.39 9.46
N ASN A 111 -23.11 -7.12 9.32
CA ASN A 111 -24.14 -8.07 9.75
C ASN A 111 -24.20 -9.33 8.89
N GLN A 112 -24.05 -9.17 7.58
CA GLN A 112 -24.01 -10.27 6.62
C GLN A 112 -23.00 -9.92 5.54
N TYR A 113 -22.00 -10.78 5.37
CA TYR A 113 -21.04 -10.69 4.28
C TYR A 113 -21.35 -11.80 3.27
N ILE A 114 -21.42 -11.46 1.99
CA ILE A 114 -21.78 -12.36 0.89
C ILE A 114 -20.62 -12.37 -0.10
N GLY A 115 -20.06 -13.54 -0.36
CA GLY A 115 -18.91 -13.71 -1.26
C GLY A 115 -18.82 -15.14 -1.78
N GLY A 116 -18.02 -15.32 -2.83
CA GLY A 116 -17.76 -16.64 -3.42
C GLY A 116 -16.79 -17.48 -2.57
N ILE A 117 -16.90 -18.80 -2.72
CA ILE A 117 -16.08 -19.77 -1.97
C ILE A 117 -14.58 -19.67 -2.30
N GLU A 118 -14.23 -19.11 -3.45
CA GLU A 118 -12.87 -18.86 -3.90
C GLU A 118 -12.06 -17.95 -2.96
N HIS A 119 -12.72 -17.18 -2.09
CA HIS A 119 -12.08 -16.25 -1.15
C HIS A 119 -11.83 -16.83 0.26
N ALA A 120 -12.13 -18.11 0.49
CA ALA A 120 -12.19 -18.71 1.82
C ALA A 120 -10.89 -18.73 2.65
N ILE A 121 -9.70 -18.71 2.03
CA ILE A 121 -8.42 -18.94 2.72
C ILE A 121 -7.48 -17.72 2.70
N LEU A 122 -7.65 -16.80 1.74
CA LEU A 122 -6.81 -15.61 1.61
C LEU A 122 -7.56 -14.37 2.11
N HIS A 123 -8.44 -13.80 1.28
CA HIS A 123 -9.17 -12.57 1.62
C HIS A 123 -9.93 -12.61 2.96
N LEU A 124 -10.51 -13.77 3.32
CA LEU A 124 -11.29 -13.94 4.55
C LEU A 124 -10.47 -14.32 5.78
N LEU A 125 -9.16 -14.52 5.65
CA LEU A 125 -8.26 -14.83 6.76
C LEU A 125 -7.76 -13.54 7.43
#